data_AF-A0A2V8QV72-F1
#
_entry.id   AF-A0A2V8QV72-F1
#
_cell.length_a   1.000
_cell.length_b   1.000
_cell.length_c   1.000
_cell.angle_alpha   90.00
_cell.angle_beta   90.00
_cell.angle_gamma   90.00
#
_symmetry.space_group_name_H-M   'P 1'
#
loop_
_entity.id
_entity.type
_entity.pdbx_description
1 polymer ?
#
loop_
_entity_poly.entity_id
_entity_poly.type
_entity_poly.pdbx_seq_one_letter_code
_entity_poly.pdbx_strand_id
1 'polypeptide(L)'
;MAQAPVINGIRLGMTPEQVLGLFPGSSEDAEVRSSLSRPASQFGVSSFIIRPDRYKSKEKFAGISQITFTLLDGRVSNLSVGYNGPEWPHVDKFVAKFVEGTNLPAADAWEAYVGMDTQLKILRCEDFEIRVFAGGQGGNLNYVLLVDLTAEEKLKERRAKAREKALQESKP
;
A
#
# COMPACT_ATOMS: atom_id res chain seq x y z
N MET A 1 -17.28 -13.54 3.91
CA MET A 1 -16.24 -12.99 3.04
C MET A 1 -15.62 -11.82 3.78
N ALA A 2 -14.31 -11.82 4.01
CA ALA A 2 -13.61 -10.67 4.57
C ALA A 2 -13.46 -9.62 3.46
N GLN A 3 -13.67 -8.34 3.78
CA GLN A 3 -13.45 -7.25 2.82
C GLN A 3 -12.20 -6.49 3.22
N ALA A 4 -11.37 -6.12 2.23
CA ALA A 4 -10.19 -5.30 2.47
C ALA A 4 -10.58 -4.02 3.25
N PRO A 5 -9.81 -3.64 4.29
CA PRO A 5 -10.16 -2.51 5.13
C PRO A 5 -10.04 -1.19 4.36
N VAL A 6 -10.85 -0.21 4.80
CA VAL A 6 -10.76 1.17 4.32
C VAL A 6 -9.86 1.96 5.27
N ILE A 7 -8.72 2.45 4.79
CA ILE A 7 -7.76 3.21 5.61
C ILE A 7 -7.97 4.70 5.34
N ASN A 8 -8.52 5.44 6.31
CA ASN A 8 -8.80 6.88 6.19
C ASN A 8 -9.66 7.29 4.97
N GLY A 9 -10.51 6.38 4.49
CA GLY A 9 -11.34 6.54 3.30
C GLY A 9 -10.72 5.99 2.01
N ILE A 10 -9.48 5.50 2.07
CA ILE A 10 -8.76 4.91 0.94
C ILE A 10 -9.02 3.40 0.90
N ARG A 11 -9.28 2.86 -0.29
CA ARG A 11 -9.50 1.42 -0.52
C ARG A 11 -8.80 0.92 -1.78
N LEU A 12 -8.53 -0.38 -1.84
CA LEU A 12 -8.12 -1.06 -3.07
C LEU A 12 -9.17 -0.86 -4.19
N GLY A 13 -8.72 -0.88 -5.44
CA GLY A 13 -9.57 -0.72 -6.63
C GLY A 13 -9.98 0.72 -6.96
N MET A 14 -9.67 1.71 -6.11
CA MET A 14 -9.91 3.13 -6.40
C MET A 14 -9.14 3.58 -7.65
N THR A 15 -9.71 4.53 -8.39
CA THR A 15 -8.99 5.23 -9.47
C THR A 15 -8.17 6.40 -8.90
N PRO A 16 -7.19 6.94 -9.64
CA PRO A 16 -6.46 8.13 -9.22
C PRO A 16 -7.39 9.29 -8.84
N GLU A 17 -8.44 9.54 -9.61
CA GLU A 17 -9.38 10.64 -9.37
C GLU A 17 -10.12 10.47 -8.04
N GLN A 18 -10.52 9.23 -7.72
CA GLN A 18 -11.15 8.91 -6.44
C GLN A 18 -10.19 9.12 -5.26
N VAL A 19 -8.92 8.76 -5.43
CA VAL A 19 -7.88 8.99 -4.41
C VAL A 19 -7.64 10.49 -4.24
N LEU A 20 -7.43 11.25 -5.32
CA LEU A 20 -7.17 12.69 -5.26
C LEU A 20 -8.33 13.47 -4.64
N GLY A 21 -9.57 13.00 -4.81
CA GLY A 21 -10.75 13.57 -4.14
C GLY A 21 -10.67 13.54 -2.60
N LEU A 22 -9.84 12.67 -2.02
CA LEU A 22 -9.60 12.61 -0.56
C LEU A 22 -8.56 13.63 -0.08
N PHE A 23 -7.81 14.24 -1.00
CA PHE A 23 -6.71 15.18 -0.71
C PHE A 23 -6.92 16.51 -1.47
N PRO A 24 -7.82 17.40 -1.00
CA PRO A 24 -8.06 18.68 -1.67
C PRO A 24 -6.77 19.47 -1.92
N GLY A 25 -6.50 19.78 -3.20
CA GLY A 25 -5.29 20.45 -3.69
C GLY A 25 -4.24 19.51 -4.29
N SER A 26 -4.34 18.20 -4.11
CA SER A 26 -3.34 17.24 -4.64
C SER A 26 -3.34 17.12 -6.16
N SER A 27 -4.45 17.45 -6.83
CA SER A 27 -4.52 17.48 -8.29
C SER A 27 -3.68 18.60 -8.92
N GLU A 28 -3.34 19.62 -8.14
CA GLU A 28 -2.50 20.75 -8.57
C GLU A 28 -1.03 20.54 -8.22
N ASP A 29 -0.71 19.54 -7.38
CA ASP A 29 0.65 19.21 -6.99
C ASP A 29 1.46 18.70 -8.20
N ALA A 30 2.58 19.38 -8.48
CA ALA A 30 3.42 19.09 -9.62
C ALA A 30 4.02 17.67 -9.59
N GLU A 31 4.35 17.15 -8.41
CA GLU A 31 4.89 15.79 -8.24
C GLU A 31 3.83 14.74 -8.55
N VAL A 32 2.62 14.94 -8.04
CA VAL A 32 1.47 14.06 -8.29
C VAL A 32 1.10 14.07 -9.78
N ARG A 33 0.99 15.26 -10.38
CA ARG A 33 0.70 15.42 -11.81
C ARG A 33 1.76 14.78 -12.69
N SER A 34 3.04 14.98 -12.36
CA SER A 34 4.16 14.37 -13.09
C SER A 34 4.14 12.85 -12.99
N SER A 35 3.76 12.30 -11.83
CA SER A 35 3.68 10.84 -11.65
C SER A 35 2.51 10.23 -12.43
N LEU A 36 1.35 10.88 -12.42
CA LEU A 36 0.14 10.41 -13.11
C LEU A 36 0.16 10.61 -14.62
N SER A 37 0.95 11.56 -15.14
CA SER A 37 1.10 11.76 -16.59
C SER A 37 2.06 10.77 -17.25
N ARG A 38 2.89 10.07 -16.46
CA ARG A 38 3.77 9.03 -16.99
C ARG A 38 2.94 7.83 -17.44
N PRO A 39 3.23 7.27 -18.63
CA PRO A 39 2.57 6.04 -19.05
C PRO A 39 2.87 4.93 -18.05
N ALA A 40 1.90 4.05 -17.85
CA ALA A 40 2.14 2.81 -17.12
C ALA A 40 3.23 1.99 -17.83
N SER A 41 3.92 1.16 -17.05
CA SER A 41 4.83 0.15 -17.61
C SER A 41 4.11 -0.76 -18.61
N GLN A 42 4.88 -1.51 -19.39
CA GLN A 42 4.34 -2.53 -20.32
C GLN A 42 3.39 -3.55 -19.66
N PHE A 43 3.42 -3.67 -18.33
CA PHE A 43 2.54 -4.57 -17.57
C PHE A 43 1.32 -3.87 -16.95
N GLY A 44 1.09 -2.59 -17.28
CA GLY A 44 -0.03 -1.80 -16.76
C GLY A 44 0.21 -1.24 -15.35
N VAL A 45 1.45 -1.26 -14.85
CA VAL A 45 1.81 -0.76 -13.52
C VAL A 45 2.25 0.70 -13.57
N SER A 46 1.68 1.53 -12.71
CA SER A 46 2.15 2.89 -12.41
C SER A 46 2.08 3.17 -10.92
N SER A 47 2.65 4.29 -10.46
CA SER A 47 2.65 4.64 -9.04
C SER A 47 2.74 6.14 -8.84
N PHE A 48 2.21 6.61 -7.72
CA PHE A 48 2.35 8.00 -7.27
C PHE A 48 2.36 8.05 -5.74
N ILE A 49 2.82 9.18 -5.20
CA ILE A 49 2.93 9.42 -3.76
C ILE A 49 2.12 10.65 -3.40
N ILE A 50 1.41 10.58 -2.27
CA ILE A 50 0.76 11.71 -1.62
C ILE A 50 1.43 11.93 -0.27
N ARG A 51 1.79 13.18 0.03
CA ARG A 51 2.27 13.58 1.35
C ARG A 51 1.21 14.47 1.99
N PRO A 52 0.37 13.93 2.90
CA PRO A 52 -0.82 14.63 3.38
C PRO A 52 -0.54 16.00 4.03
N ASP A 53 0.64 16.17 4.62
CA ASP A 53 1.12 17.40 5.26
C ASP A 53 1.16 18.62 4.32
N ARG A 54 1.24 18.38 3.00
CA ARG A 54 1.20 19.43 1.96
C ARG A 54 -0.20 19.97 1.66
N TYR A 55 -1.25 19.32 2.15
CA TYR A 55 -2.63 19.65 1.77
C TYR A 55 -3.48 20.13 2.95
N LYS A 56 -4.60 20.78 2.64
CA LYS A 56 -5.51 21.33 3.66
C LYS A 56 -6.20 20.26 4.51
N SER A 57 -6.19 18.99 4.09
CA SER A 57 -6.79 17.87 4.82
C SER A 57 -5.83 17.16 5.77
N LYS A 58 -4.63 17.71 6.01
CA LYS A 58 -3.56 17.09 6.81
C LYS A 58 -4.01 16.62 8.20
N GLU A 59 -4.98 17.31 8.83
CA GLU A 59 -5.49 16.97 10.16
C GLU A 59 -6.18 15.59 10.17
N LYS A 60 -6.88 15.22 9.08
CA LYS A 60 -7.49 13.89 8.92
C LYS A 60 -6.45 12.78 8.80
N PHE A 61 -5.25 13.13 8.36
CA PHE A 61 -4.13 12.21 8.12
C PHE A 61 -3.00 12.44 9.12
N ALA A 62 -3.31 12.97 10.31
CA ALA A 62 -2.31 13.22 11.35
C ALA A 62 -1.51 11.94 11.67
N GLY A 63 -0.20 12.07 11.74
CA GLY A 63 0.72 10.96 11.97
C GLY A 63 1.16 10.20 10.72
N ILE A 64 0.52 10.41 9.56
CA ILE A 64 0.96 9.84 8.28
C ILE A 64 2.03 10.72 7.65
N SER A 65 3.15 10.10 7.28
CA SER A 65 4.28 10.77 6.61
C SER A 65 4.06 10.85 5.11
N GLN A 66 3.65 9.73 4.51
CA GLN A 66 3.37 9.62 3.09
C GLN A 66 2.49 8.42 2.79
N ILE A 67 1.84 8.45 1.65
CA ILE A 67 1.04 7.34 1.13
C ILE A 67 1.51 7.07 -0.29
N THR A 68 1.99 5.85 -0.52
CA THR A 68 2.41 5.38 -1.84
C THR A 68 1.33 4.50 -2.43
N PHE A 69 0.90 4.84 -3.64
CA PHE A 69 -0.08 4.08 -4.39
C PHE A 69 0.61 3.36 -5.54
N THR A 70 0.39 2.05 -5.65
CA THR A 70 0.68 1.30 -6.87
C THR A 70 -0.63 0.99 -7.56
N LEU A 71 -0.67 1.28 -8.85
CA LEU A 71 -1.82 1.04 -9.71
C LEU A 71 -1.52 -0.15 -10.62
N LEU A 72 -2.53 -0.98 -10.86
CA LEU A 72 -2.58 -1.93 -11.97
C LEU A 72 -3.78 -1.57 -12.84
N ASP A 73 -3.54 -1.35 -14.13
CA ASP A 73 -4.58 -0.98 -15.11
C ASP A 73 -5.41 0.24 -14.65
N GLY A 74 -4.75 1.22 -14.02
CA GLY A 74 -5.38 2.46 -13.55
C GLY A 74 -6.18 2.33 -12.25
N ARG A 75 -6.07 1.22 -11.52
CA ARG A 75 -6.72 1.02 -10.21
C ARG A 75 -5.72 0.68 -9.13
N VAL A 76 -5.93 1.17 -7.91
CA VAL A 76 -5.07 0.89 -6.75
C VAL A 76 -5.01 -0.61 -6.50
N SER A 77 -3.85 -1.22 -6.75
CA SER A 77 -3.56 -2.62 -6.43
C SER A 77 -2.84 -2.73 -5.09
N ASN A 78 -2.00 -1.74 -4.77
CA ASN A 78 -1.27 -1.70 -3.50
C ASN A 78 -1.28 -0.28 -2.94
N LEU A 79 -1.32 -0.19 -1.61
CA LEU A 79 -1.33 1.07 -0.87
C LEU A 79 -0.40 0.89 0.34
N SER A 80 0.64 1.73 0.43
CA SER A 80 1.55 1.77 1.59
C SER A 80 1.40 3.10 2.31
N VAL A 81 0.98 3.07 3.57
CA VAL A 81 0.88 4.22 4.46
C VAL A 81 2.08 4.23 5.38
N GLY A 82 2.95 5.22 5.24
CA GLY A 82 4.05 5.47 6.18
C GLY A 82 3.60 6.34 7.34
N TYR A 83 4.14 6.09 8.53
CA TYR A 83 3.83 6.82 9.76
C TYR A 83 5.09 7.47 10.35
N ASN A 84 4.93 8.63 11.01
CA ASN A 84 6.04 9.40 11.60
C ASN A 84 6.56 8.85 12.95
N GLY A 85 5.98 7.77 13.47
CA GLY A 85 6.26 7.23 14.79
C GLY A 85 4.95 6.80 15.50
N PRO A 86 5.01 6.49 16.81
CA PRO A 86 6.21 6.39 17.64
C PRO A 86 7.07 5.18 17.27
N GLU A 87 8.24 5.05 17.87
CA GLU A 87 8.98 3.80 17.85
C GLU A 87 8.20 2.74 18.64
N TRP A 88 7.92 1.60 18.01
CA TRP A 88 7.19 0.51 18.64
C TRP A 88 8.18 -0.54 19.13
N PRO A 89 8.17 -0.91 20.42
CA PRO A 89 9.02 -1.97 20.95
C PRO A 89 8.74 -3.36 20.32
N HIS A 90 7.52 -3.54 19.80
CA HIS A 90 7.09 -4.74 19.12
C HIS A 90 5.95 -4.40 18.16
N VAL A 91 5.94 -5.02 16.98
CA VAL A 91 4.93 -4.83 15.94
C VAL A 91 3.50 -5.10 16.42
N ASP A 92 3.30 -6.04 17.35
CA ASP A 92 1.98 -6.32 17.95
C ASP A 92 1.31 -5.07 18.54
N LYS A 93 2.07 -4.16 19.15
CA LYS A 93 1.53 -2.91 19.68
C LYS A 93 1.08 -1.98 18.57
N PHE A 94 1.82 -1.97 17.45
CA PHE A 94 1.44 -1.22 16.28
C PHE A 94 0.20 -1.81 15.60
N VAL A 95 0.13 -3.14 15.45
CA VAL A 95 -1.05 -3.84 14.95
C VAL A 95 -2.26 -3.52 15.82
N ALA A 96 -2.15 -3.65 17.15
CA ALA A 96 -3.22 -3.32 18.08
C ALA A 96 -3.73 -1.88 17.91
N LYS A 97 -2.83 -0.92 17.67
CA LYS A 97 -3.20 0.47 17.40
C LYS A 97 -3.85 0.64 16.03
N PHE A 98 -3.36 -0.06 15.00
CA PHE A 98 -3.88 0.01 13.64
C PHE A 98 -5.30 -0.57 13.52
N VAL A 99 -5.58 -1.68 14.22
CA VAL A 99 -6.89 -2.33 14.16
C VAL A 99 -7.94 -1.67 15.06
N GLU A 100 -7.56 -0.71 15.90
CA GLU A 100 -8.47 0.03 16.77
C GLU A 100 -9.58 0.71 15.94
N GLY A 101 -10.85 0.40 16.27
CA GLY A 101 -12.01 0.93 15.53
C GLY A 101 -12.27 0.27 14.17
N THR A 102 -11.56 -0.83 13.86
CA THR A 102 -11.80 -1.66 12.67
C THR A 102 -12.42 -3.01 13.06
N ASN A 103 -12.87 -3.77 12.06
CA ASN A 103 -13.31 -5.16 12.25
C ASN A 103 -12.19 -6.18 11.98
N LEU A 104 -10.93 -5.73 11.93
CA LEU A 104 -9.78 -6.61 11.72
C LEU A 104 -9.48 -7.39 13.01
N PRO A 105 -8.95 -8.62 12.90
CA PRO A 105 -8.62 -9.42 14.06
C PRO A 105 -7.44 -8.83 14.85
N ALA A 106 -7.35 -9.18 16.13
CA ALA A 106 -6.25 -8.80 17.00
C ALA A 106 -4.91 -9.41 16.56
N ALA A 107 -3.79 -8.87 17.08
CA ALA A 107 -2.44 -9.16 16.60
C ALA A 107 -1.99 -10.64 16.72
N ASP A 108 -2.63 -11.42 17.59
CA ASP A 108 -2.40 -12.85 17.78
C ASP A 108 -2.85 -13.69 16.57
N ALA A 109 -3.85 -13.23 15.83
CA ALA A 109 -4.30 -13.85 14.58
C ALA A 109 -3.41 -13.54 13.37
N TRP A 110 -2.41 -12.67 13.53
CA TRP A 110 -1.51 -12.24 12.45
C TRP A 110 -0.24 -13.08 12.46
N GLU A 111 0.21 -13.49 11.27
CA GLU A 111 1.43 -14.26 11.07
C GLU A 111 2.66 -13.38 11.33
N ALA A 112 3.59 -13.85 12.15
CA ALA A 112 4.90 -13.23 12.26
C ALA A 112 5.72 -13.55 11.00
N TYR A 113 6.51 -12.57 10.54
CA TYR A 113 7.46 -12.83 9.47
C TYR A 113 8.74 -13.41 10.05
N VAL A 114 9.10 -14.62 9.62
CA VAL A 114 10.30 -15.33 10.09
C VAL A 114 11.56 -14.47 9.91
N GLY A 115 12.24 -14.19 11.02
CA GLY A 115 13.46 -13.38 11.05
C GLY A 115 13.21 -11.87 11.20
N MET A 116 11.94 -11.46 11.29
CA MET A 116 11.49 -10.09 11.61
C MET A 116 10.30 -10.14 12.57
N ASP A 117 10.24 -11.14 13.44
CA ASP A 117 9.05 -11.46 14.26
C ASP A 117 8.62 -10.30 15.18
N THR A 118 9.57 -9.45 15.60
CA THR A 118 9.30 -8.27 16.42
C THR A 118 8.92 -7.03 15.62
N GLN A 119 9.08 -7.05 14.30
CA GLN A 119 8.99 -5.89 13.41
C GLN A 119 7.90 -6.04 12.36
N LEU A 120 7.53 -7.25 11.93
CA LEU A 120 6.61 -7.46 10.82
C LEU A 120 5.55 -8.51 11.14
N LYS A 121 4.29 -8.11 10.98
CA LYS A 121 3.10 -8.96 11.04
C LYS A 121 2.33 -8.91 9.73
N ILE A 122 1.76 -10.04 9.34
CA ILE A 122 1.01 -10.20 8.11
C ILE A 122 -0.36 -10.81 8.42
N LEU A 123 -1.43 -10.19 7.93
CA LEU A 123 -2.75 -10.78 7.87
C LEU A 123 -3.03 -11.18 6.43
N ARG A 124 -3.19 -12.49 6.20
CA ARG A 124 -3.57 -13.03 4.90
C ARG A 124 -5.08 -13.25 4.85
N CYS A 125 -5.71 -12.73 3.81
CA CYS A 125 -7.09 -13.02 3.44
C CYS A 125 -7.12 -13.65 2.05
N GLU A 126 -8.31 -14.04 1.60
CA GLU A 126 -8.48 -14.73 0.31
C GLU A 126 -8.06 -13.84 -0.88
N ASP A 127 -8.47 -12.57 -0.85
CA ASP A 127 -8.34 -11.61 -1.95
C ASP A 127 -7.38 -10.44 -1.65
N PHE A 128 -6.96 -10.28 -0.40
CA PHE A 128 -6.00 -9.25 0.00
C PHE A 128 -5.06 -9.69 1.11
N GLU A 129 -3.99 -8.92 1.29
CA GLU A 129 -3.05 -9.07 2.39
C GLU A 129 -2.76 -7.71 3.04
N ILE A 130 -2.58 -7.72 4.36
CA ILE A 130 -2.10 -6.57 5.13
C ILE A 130 -0.75 -6.89 5.74
N ARG A 131 0.22 -6.01 5.56
CA ARG A 131 1.50 -6.05 6.29
C ARG A 131 1.62 -4.84 7.19
N VAL A 132 1.96 -5.06 8.45
CA VAL A 132 2.26 -4.00 9.41
C VAL A 132 3.71 -4.13 9.79
N PHE A 133 4.50 -3.09 9.53
CA PHE A 133 5.91 -3.04 9.86
C PHE A 133 6.18 -1.93 10.88
N ALA A 134 6.87 -2.30 11.95
CA ALA A 134 7.38 -1.40 12.98
C ALA A 134 8.90 -1.37 12.92
N GLY A 135 9.49 -0.21 12.64
CA GLY A 135 10.93 -0.11 12.55
C GLY A 135 11.45 1.30 12.29
N GLY A 136 12.79 1.39 12.26
CA GLY A 136 13.51 2.65 12.14
C GLY A 136 13.59 3.42 13.45
N GLN A 137 14.63 4.24 13.58
CA GLN A 137 14.83 5.09 14.77
C GLN A 137 13.66 6.06 14.91
N GLY A 138 13.03 6.10 16.09
CA GLY A 138 11.84 6.93 16.33
C GLY A 138 10.58 6.43 15.62
N GLY A 139 10.61 5.25 14.98
CA GLY A 139 9.50 4.72 14.19
C GLY A 139 9.34 5.35 12.80
N ASN A 140 10.39 5.96 12.26
CA ASN A 140 10.35 6.67 10.97
C ASN A 140 10.20 5.75 9.74
N LEU A 141 10.25 4.43 9.92
CA LEU A 141 10.00 3.44 8.87
C LEU A 141 8.69 2.66 9.10
N ASN A 142 7.89 3.04 10.11
CA ASN A 142 6.61 2.38 10.36
C ASN A 142 5.70 2.47 9.12
N TYR A 143 5.15 1.34 8.69
CA TYR A 143 4.18 1.34 7.60
C TYR A 143 3.08 0.29 7.75
N VAL A 144 1.97 0.56 7.07
CA VAL A 144 0.94 -0.43 6.76
C VAL A 144 0.83 -0.55 5.25
N LEU A 145 1.00 -1.76 4.73
CA LEU A 145 0.86 -2.08 3.32
C LEU A 145 -0.37 -2.96 3.12
N LEU A 146 -1.29 -2.52 2.25
CA LEU A 146 -2.44 -3.28 1.78
C LEU A 146 -2.17 -3.73 0.33
N VAL A 147 -2.38 -5.01 0.04
CA VAL A 147 -2.10 -5.62 -1.27
C VAL A 147 -3.35 -6.35 -1.77
N ASP A 148 -3.75 -6.08 -3.01
CA ASP A 148 -4.75 -6.84 -3.77
C ASP A 148 -4.07 -8.09 -4.37
N LEU A 149 -4.39 -9.28 -3.85
CA LEU A 149 -3.77 -10.53 -4.26
C LEU A 149 -4.20 -10.93 -5.68
N THR A 150 -5.40 -10.56 -6.11
CA THR A 150 -5.88 -10.82 -7.47
C THR A 150 -5.10 -9.98 -8.49
N ALA A 151 -4.86 -8.71 -8.17
CA ALA A 151 -4.03 -7.84 -8.99
C ALA A 151 -2.56 -8.31 -9.00
N GLU A 152 -2.03 -8.76 -7.86
CA GLU A 152 -0.68 -9.31 -7.77
C GLU A 152 -0.50 -10.56 -8.65
N GLU A 153 -1.46 -11.50 -8.59
CA GLU A 153 -1.46 -12.70 -9.43
C GLU A 153 -1.52 -12.34 -10.92
N LYS A 154 -2.43 -11.43 -11.31
CA LYS A 154 -2.53 -10.95 -12.68
C LYS A 154 -1.23 -10.34 -13.19
N LEU A 155 -0.54 -9.56 -12.36
CA LEU A 155 0.76 -8.98 -12.70
C LEU A 155 1.84 -10.05 -12.85
N LYS A 156 1.85 -11.05 -11.96
CA LYS A 156 2.76 -12.20 -12.01
C LYS A 156 2.59 -12.98 -13.31
N GLU A 157 1.35 -13.27 -13.72
CA GLU A 157 1.06 -13.95 -14.98
C GLU A 157 1.54 -13.17 -16.20
N ARG A 158 1.30 -11.85 -16.25
CA ARG A 158 1.77 -10.99 -17.35
C ARG A 158 3.28 -11.04 -17.50
N ARG A 159 3.99 -10.98 -16.37
CA ARG A 159 5.46 -11.08 -16.34
C ARG A 159 5.95 -12.45 -16.79
N ALA A 160 5.29 -13.53 -16.36
CA ALA A 160 5.62 -14.89 -16.79
C ALA A 160 5.44 -15.07 -18.31
N LYS A 161 4.29 -14.68 -18.86
CA LYS A 161 4.01 -14.74 -20.31
C LYS A 161 5.03 -13.94 -21.14
N ALA A 162 5.40 -12.74 -20.68
CA ALA A 162 6.40 -11.94 -21.37
C ALA A 162 7.80 -12.59 -21.32
N ARG A 163 8.17 -13.21 -20.20
CA ARG A 163 9.44 -13.95 -20.07
C ARG A 163 9.48 -15.17 -20.98
N GLU A 164 8.40 -15.94 -21.04
CA GLU A 164 8.28 -17.11 -21.92
C GLU A 164 8.38 -16.70 -23.40
N LYS A 165 7.67 -15.63 -23.80
CA LYS A 165 7.75 -15.09 -25.16
C LYS A 165 9.18 -14.66 -25.52
N ALA A 166 9.85 -13.93 -24.64
CA ALA A 166 11.25 -13.53 -24.86
C ALA A 166 12.21 -14.73 -24.97
N LEU A 167 11.98 -15.80 -24.21
CA LEU A 167 12.75 -17.05 -24.31
C LEU A 167 12.48 -17.82 -25.60
N GLN A 168 11.28 -17.74 -26.17
CA GLN A 168 10.94 -18.35 -27.46
C GLN A 168 11.55 -17.56 -28.63
N GLU A 169 11.49 -16.24 -28.59
CA GLU A 169 12.03 -15.35 -29.62
C GLU A 169 13.57 -15.28 -29.63
N SER A 170 14.22 -15.70 -28.55
CA SER A 170 15.69 -15.78 -28.44
C SER A 170 16.27 -17.15 -28.81
N LYS A 171 15.43 -18.13 -29.17
CA LYS A 171 15.90 -19.39 -29.76
C LYS A 171 16.14 -19.19 -31.27
N PRO A 172 17.34 -19.51 -31.79
CA PRO A 172 17.68 -19.37 -33.21
C PRO A 172 16.89 -20.33 -34.10
#